data_AF-A0A0Q6A2I2-F1
#
_entry.id   AF-A0A0Q6A2I2-F1
#
_cell.length_a   1.000
_cell.length_b   1.000
_cell.length_c   1.000
_cell.angle_alpha   90.00
_cell.angle_beta   90.00
_cell.angle_gamma   90.00
#
_symmetry.space_group_name_H-M   'P 1'
#
loop_
_entity.id
_entity.type
_entity.pdbx_description
1 polymer ?
#
loop_
_entity_poly.entity_id
_entity_poly.type
_entity_poly.pdbx_seq_one_letter_code
_entity_poly.pdbx_strand_id
1 'polypeptide(L)'
;MWVNCKIISENTLIHYKLKEFIDKTHFLTLSEEKTPKEDDHIIFWDNDSMNIDTPYLKGCMDKGSIVIVISSIFPKNIISNFFEEDQRLKIGVLTKNMYYNQFLEEISRVIDNLNS
;
A
#
# COMPACT_ATOMS: atom_id res chain seq x y z
N MET A 1 5.12 -7.07 16.23
CA MET A 1 4.95 -7.90 15.02
C MET A 1 5.49 -7.08 13.85
N TRP A 2 6.34 -7.64 13.00
CA TRP A 2 6.85 -6.94 11.82
C TRP A 2 5.81 -7.03 10.70
N VAL A 3 5.59 -5.94 9.99
CA VAL A 3 4.63 -5.85 8.88
C VAL A 3 5.42 -5.87 7.58
N ASN A 4 5.25 -6.93 6.79
CA ASN A 4 5.94 -7.05 5.50
C ASN A 4 5.27 -6.14 4.46
N CYS A 5 6.10 -5.40 3.75
CA CYS A 5 5.71 -4.44 2.74
C CYS A 5 6.20 -4.88 1.37
N LYS A 6 5.38 -4.73 0.33
CA LYS A 6 5.78 -4.88 -1.07
C LYS A 6 5.56 -3.57 -1.80
N ILE A 7 6.52 -3.15 -2.62
CA ILE A 7 6.38 -1.99 -3.50
C ILE A 7 6.16 -2.51 -4.93
N ILE A 8 5.13 -2.01 -5.60
CA ILE A 8 4.85 -2.29 -7.01
C ILE A 8 4.79 -0.95 -7.75
N SER A 9 5.91 -0.58 -8.36
CA SER A 9 6.09 0.67 -9.08
C SER A 9 7.25 0.55 -10.07
N GLU A 10 7.04 0.98 -11.31
CA GLU A 10 8.13 1.15 -12.31
C GLU A 10 8.81 2.52 -12.15
N ASN A 11 8.27 3.42 -11.31
CA ASN A 11 8.86 4.71 -11.05
C ASN A 11 9.94 4.60 -9.96
N THR A 12 11.21 4.61 -10.37
CA THR A 12 12.36 4.47 -9.47
C THR A 12 12.39 5.50 -8.34
N LEU A 13 11.94 6.75 -8.59
CA LEU A 13 11.92 7.79 -7.55
C LEU A 13 10.86 7.50 -6.49
N ILE A 14 9.67 7.06 -6.91
CA ILE A 14 8.60 6.66 -5.99
C ILE A 14 9.01 5.42 -5.21
N HIS A 15 9.59 4.44 -5.89
CA HIS A 15 10.10 3.24 -5.26
C HIS A 15 11.13 3.58 -4.16
N TYR A 16 12.15 4.38 -4.49
CA TYR A 16 13.18 4.77 -3.52
C TYR A 16 12.60 5.55 -2.33
N LYS A 17 11.68 6.48 -2.60
CA LYS A 17 11.00 7.27 -1.57
C LYS A 17 10.20 6.40 -0.61
N LEU A 18 9.44 5.43 -1.14
CA LEU A 18 8.68 4.47 -0.34
C LEU A 18 9.61 3.59 0.49
N LYS A 19 10.70 3.09 -0.11
CA LYS A 19 11.72 2.33 0.61
C LYS A 19 12.28 3.14 1.79
N GLU A 20 12.67 4.40 1.56
CA GLU A 20 13.17 5.27 2.63
C GLU A 20 12.16 5.46 3.76
N PHE A 21 10.86 5.60 3.44
CA PHE A 21 9.81 5.75 4.44
C PHE A 21 9.58 4.45 5.22
N ILE A 22 9.59 3.30 4.54
CA ILE A 22 9.50 1.99 5.17
C ILE A 22 10.68 1.78 6.14
N ASP A 23 11.90 2.04 5.69
CA ASP A 23 13.13 1.87 6.48
C ASP A 23 13.16 2.79 7.71
N LYS A 24 12.55 3.98 7.62
CA LYS A 24 12.36 4.91 8.75
C LYS A 24 11.29 4.45 9.76
N THR A 25 10.43 3.52 9.37
CA THR A 25 9.29 3.07 10.19
C THR A 25 9.63 1.75 10.87
N HIS A 26 9.89 1.80 12.18
CA HIS A 26 10.49 0.68 12.94
C HIS A 26 9.78 -0.68 12.88
N PHE A 27 8.49 -0.72 12.52
CA PHE A 27 7.69 -1.95 12.46
C PHE A 27 7.40 -2.44 11.03
N LEU A 28 7.80 -1.68 10.00
CA LEU A 28 7.66 -2.08 8.60
C LEU A 28 8.96 -2.73 8.10
N THR A 29 8.86 -3.65 7.15
CA THR A 29 10.03 -4.27 6.50
C THR A 29 9.73 -4.57 5.04
N LEU A 30 10.64 -4.23 4.12
CA LEU A 30 10.46 -4.48 2.69
C LEU A 30 10.72 -5.97 2.38
N SER A 31 9.76 -6.63 1.72
CA SER A 31 9.82 -8.07 1.44
C SER A 31 10.84 -8.45 0.36
N GLU A 32 11.33 -7.51 -0.44
CA GLU A 32 12.38 -7.73 -1.44
C GLU A 32 13.70 -8.26 -0.83
N GLU A 33 13.91 -8.07 0.47
CA GLU A 33 15.13 -8.51 1.18
C GLU A 33 15.00 -9.90 1.82
N LYS A 34 13.83 -10.56 1.75
CA LYS A 34 13.60 -11.90 2.35
C LYS A 34 12.80 -12.79 1.39
N THR A 35 13.03 -14.10 1.47
CA THR A 35 12.34 -15.12 0.65
C THR A 35 10.83 -14.86 0.55
N PRO A 36 10.21 -15.07 -0.62
CA PRO A 36 8.78 -14.85 -0.86
C PRO A 36 7.97 -15.88 -0.05
N LYS A 37 7.78 -15.62 1.23
CA LYS A 37 6.89 -16.38 2.10
C LYS A 37 5.69 -15.52 2.44
N GLU A 38 4.69 -15.69 1.59
CA GLU A 38 3.24 -15.80 1.84
C GLU A 38 2.47 -14.74 2.64
N ASP A 39 3.09 -13.78 3.34
CA ASP A 39 2.35 -12.78 4.11
C ASP A 39 2.85 -11.36 3.84
N ASP A 40 2.69 -10.85 2.61
CA ASP A 40 2.79 -9.40 2.35
C ASP A 40 1.58 -8.74 3.01
N HIS A 41 1.81 -7.99 4.09
CA HIS A 41 0.76 -7.37 4.89
C HIS A 41 0.33 -6.02 4.31
N ILE A 42 1.26 -5.28 3.69
CA ILE A 42 0.97 -3.99 3.03
C ILE A 42 1.58 -3.98 1.63
N ILE A 43 0.76 -3.68 0.62
CA ILE A 43 1.19 -3.54 -0.76
C ILE A 43 1.07 -2.07 -1.17
N PHE A 44 2.18 -1.42 -1.44
CA PHE A 44 2.21 -0.08 -2.03
C PHE A 44 2.18 -0.20 -3.55
N TRP A 45 1.09 0.24 -4.17
CA TRP A 45 0.89 0.14 -5.62
C TRP A 45 0.84 1.53 -6.26
N ASP A 46 1.80 1.82 -7.13
CA ASP A 46 1.77 3.01 -7.99
C ASP A 46 0.90 2.76 -9.23
N ASN A 47 -0.32 3.29 -9.19
CA ASN A 47 -1.31 3.07 -10.25
C ASN A 47 -1.01 3.82 -11.54
N ASP A 48 -0.15 4.85 -11.50
CA ASP A 48 0.19 5.59 -12.71
C ASP A 48 1.38 4.96 -13.45
N SER A 49 2.22 4.15 -12.79
CA SER A 49 3.39 3.51 -13.42
C SER A 49 3.22 2.03 -13.72
N MET A 50 2.34 1.33 -13.01
CA MET A 50 2.06 -0.08 -13.28
C MET A 50 0.56 -0.35 -13.31
N ASN A 51 0.09 -0.90 -14.43
CA ASN A 51 -1.26 -1.46 -14.50
C ASN A 51 -1.25 -2.86 -13.90
N ILE A 52 -1.81 -3.00 -12.70
CA ILE A 52 -2.00 -4.30 -12.04
C ILE A 52 -3.46 -4.69 -12.21
N ASP A 53 -3.68 -5.96 -12.56
CA ASP A 53 -5.02 -6.49 -12.68
C ASP A 53 -5.76 -6.46 -11.34
N THR A 54 -6.97 -5.90 -11.33
CA THR A 54 -7.77 -5.72 -10.10
C THR A 54 -8.02 -7.05 -9.35
N PRO A 55 -8.31 -8.19 -10.02
CA PRO A 55 -8.35 -9.52 -9.41
C PRO A 55 -7.11 -9.91 -8.62
N TYR A 56 -5.90 -9.54 -9.06
CA TYR A 56 -4.69 -9.83 -8.29
C TYR A 56 -4.70 -9.09 -6.95
N LEU A 57 -5.00 -7.78 -6.97
CA LEU A 57 -5.07 -6.97 -5.75
C LEU A 57 -6.19 -7.45 -4.83
N LYS A 58 -7.34 -7.82 -5.39
CA LYS A 58 -8.45 -8.44 -4.64
C LYS A 58 -8.00 -9.73 -3.95
N GLY A 59 -7.33 -10.64 -4.68
CA GLY A 59 -6.81 -11.88 -4.12
C GLY A 59 -5.79 -11.67 -3.00
N CYS A 60 -5.00 -10.59 -3.03
CA CYS A 60 -4.14 -10.20 -1.91
C CYS A 60 -4.97 -9.72 -0.70
N MET A 61 -5.97 -8.86 -0.92
CA MET A 61 -6.83 -8.35 0.15
C MET A 61 -7.67 -9.43 0.82
N ASP A 62 -8.12 -10.43 0.06
CA ASP A 62 -8.86 -11.59 0.59
C ASP A 62 -7.98 -12.44 1.53
N LYS A 63 -6.66 -12.44 1.30
CA LYS A 63 -5.66 -13.06 2.18
C LYS A 63 -5.24 -12.20 3.37
N GLY A 64 -5.83 -11.00 3.51
CA GLY A 64 -5.57 -10.09 4.62
C GLY A 64 -4.57 -8.98 4.34
N SER A 65 -4.06 -8.85 3.10
CA SER A 65 -3.21 -7.73 2.73
C SER A 65 -3.98 -6.41 2.70
N ILE A 66 -3.29 -5.33 3.07
CA ILE A 66 -3.71 -3.95 2.86
C ILE A 66 -3.12 -3.47 1.54
N VAL A 67 -3.88 -2.70 0.77
CA VAL A 67 -3.38 -2.05 -0.45
C VAL A 67 -3.34 -0.54 -0.24
N ILE A 68 -2.15 0.05 -0.37
CA ILE A 68 -1.96 1.50 -0.37
C ILE A 68 -1.70 1.94 -1.81
N VAL A 69 -2.66 2.63 -2.40
CA VAL A 69 -2.56 3.15 -3.77
C VAL A 69 -1.81 4.46 -3.77
N ILE A 70 -0.76 4.56 -4.58
CA ILE A 70 0.02 5.76 -4.82
C ILE A 70 -0.44 6.35 -6.16
N SER A 71 -1.10 7.51 -6.12
CA SER A 71 -1.62 8.16 -7.33
C SER A 71 -1.23 9.64 -7.43
N SER A 72 -1.05 10.13 -8.65
CA SER A 72 -0.83 11.56 -8.90
C SER A 72 -2.12 12.32 -9.16
N ILE A 73 -3.16 11.62 -9.61
CA ILE A 73 -4.33 12.22 -10.27
C ILE A 73 -5.61 11.92 -9.50
N PHE A 74 -5.79 10.67 -9.08
CA PHE A 74 -7.09 10.24 -8.58
C PHE A 74 -7.19 10.41 -7.06
N PRO A 75 -8.17 11.20 -6.57
CA PRO A 75 -8.47 11.25 -5.15
C PRO A 75 -9.05 9.91 -4.66
N LYS A 76 -8.96 9.71 -3.34
CA LYS A 76 -9.36 8.47 -2.66
C LYS A 76 -10.77 8.00 -3.01
N ASN A 77 -11.74 8.90 -3.06
CA ASN A 77 -13.12 8.56 -3.41
C ASN A 77 -13.28 7.93 -4.80
N ILE A 78 -12.46 8.33 -5.78
CA ILE A 78 -12.47 7.72 -7.11
C ILE A 78 -11.83 6.35 -7.06
N ILE A 79 -10.68 6.22 -6.38
CA ILE A 79 -9.98 4.93 -6.24
C ILE A 79 -10.84 3.91 -5.49
N SER A 80 -11.53 4.32 -4.42
CA SER A 80 -12.40 3.43 -3.64
C SER A 80 -13.59 2.88 -4.43
N ASN A 81 -14.01 3.54 -5.51
CA ASN A 81 -15.12 3.06 -6.35
C ASN A 81 -14.76 1.82 -7.18
N PHE A 82 -13.47 1.51 -7.34
CA PHE A 82 -13.03 0.28 -8.03
C PHE A 82 -13.13 -0.97 -7.14
N PHE A 83 -13.47 -0.81 -5.86
CA PHE A 83 -13.45 -1.88 -4.86
C PHE A 83 -14.80 -2.01 -4.14
N GLU A 84 -15.07 -3.22 -3.68
CA GLU A 84 -16.27 -3.60 -2.92
C GLU A 84 -16.22 -3.03 -1.50
N GLU A 85 -17.36 -2.95 -0.81
CA GLU A 85 -17.48 -2.22 0.47
C GLU A 85 -16.55 -2.76 1.57
N ASP A 86 -16.42 -4.08 1.67
CA ASP A 86 -15.53 -4.77 2.60
C ASP A 86 -14.04 -4.56 2.24
N GLN A 87 -13.73 -4.45 0.95
CA GLN A 87 -12.38 -4.19 0.45
C GLN A 87 -11.96 -2.73 0.65
N ARG A 88 -12.90 -1.77 0.62
CA ARG A 88 -12.60 -0.34 0.82
C ARG A 88 -11.94 -0.04 2.16
N LEU A 89 -12.21 -0.85 3.19
CA LEU A 89 -11.59 -0.71 4.51
C LEU A 89 -10.10 -1.09 4.49
N LYS A 90 -9.70 -1.99 3.60
CA LYS A 90 -8.32 -2.47 3.39
C LYS A 90 -7.52 -1.58 2.44
N ILE A 91 -8.05 -0.42 2.06
CA ILE A 91 -7.45 0.45 1.06
C ILE A 91 -7.06 1.80 1.66
N GLY A 92 -5.79 2.14 1.46
CA GLY A 92 -5.26 3.48 1.65
C GLY A 92 -4.95 4.14 0.31
N VAL A 93 -4.91 5.47 0.32
CA VAL A 93 -4.52 6.26 -0.85
C VAL A 93 -3.57 7.36 -0.42
N LEU A 94 -2.44 7.43 -1.10
CA LEU A 94 -1.45 8.47 -0.93
C LEU A 94 -1.13 9.15 -2.27
N THR A 95 -0.81 10.43 -2.20
CA THR A 95 -0.36 11.18 -3.38
C THR A 95 1.14 11.02 -3.57
N LYS A 96 1.64 11.07 -4.81
CA LYS A 96 3.10 10.95 -5.07
C LYS A 96 3.96 11.99 -4.35
N ASN A 97 3.41 13.20 -4.13
CA ASN A 97 4.07 14.28 -3.40
C ASN A 97 4.00 14.14 -1.88
N MET A 98 3.50 13.03 -1.35
CA MET A 98 3.35 12.79 0.10
C MET A 98 4.63 13.02 0.90
N TYR A 99 4.48 13.52 2.12
CA TYR A 99 5.54 13.56 3.13
C TYR A 99 5.45 12.36 4.07
N TYR A 100 6.52 12.13 4.83
CA TYR A 100 6.59 10.99 5.76
C TYR A 100 5.45 10.96 6.78
N ASN A 101 5.03 12.10 7.31
CA ASN A 101 3.90 12.16 8.25
C ASN A 101 2.58 11.70 7.61
N GLN A 102 2.32 12.10 6.35
CA GLN A 102 1.12 11.69 5.62
C GLN A 102 1.13 10.18 5.33
N PHE A 103 2.31 9.63 5.04
CA PHE A 103 2.51 8.18 4.92
C PHE A 103 2.17 7.45 6.22
N LEU A 104 2.65 7.92 7.37
CA LEU A 104 2.35 7.32 8.68
C LEU A 104 0.87 7.44 9.05
N GLU A 105 0.27 8.62 8.85
CA GLU A 105 -1.14 8.87 9.12
C GLU A 105 -2.04 7.91 8.33
N GLU A 106 -1.77 7.72 7.04
CA GLU A 106 -2.58 6.83 6.21
C GLU A 106 -2.40 5.35 6.58
N ILE A 107 -1.18 4.92 6.91
CA ILE A 107 -0.94 3.56 7.39
C ILE A 107 -1.66 3.31 8.71
N SER A 108 -1.54 4.22 9.68
CA SER A 108 -2.25 4.12 10.96
C SER A 108 -3.75 4.01 10.73
N ARG A 109 -4.31 4.92 9.92
CA ARG A 109 -5.73 4.94 9.61
C ARG A 109 -6.24 3.62 9.03
N VAL A 110 -5.50 3.01 8.10
CA VAL A 110 -5.94 1.74 7.50
C VAL A 110 -5.84 0.59 8.51
N ILE A 111 -4.79 0.56 9.33
CA ILE A 111 -4.64 -0.46 10.38
C ILE A 111 -5.72 -0.33 11.45
N ASP A 112 -6.03 0.89 11.89
CA ASP A 112 -7.06 1.15 12.91
C ASP A 112 -8.46 0.75 12.42
N ASN A 113 -8.74 0.97 11.14
CA ASN A 113 -9.99 0.54 10.50
C ASN A 113 -10.18 -0.99 10.45
N LEU A 114 -9.10 -1.78 10.51
CA LEU A 114 -9.19 -3.24 10.52
C LEU A 114 -9.48 -3.81 11.92
N ASN A 115 -9.17 -3.04 12.96
CA ASN A 115 -9.34 -3.44 14.35
C ASN A 115 -10.63 -2.91 15.00
N SER A 116 -11.47 -2.21 14.22
CA SER A 116 -12.74 -1.60 14.63
C SER A 116 -13.93 -2.44 14.20
#